data_AF-A0A7S2TT24-F1
#
_entry.id   AF-A0A7S2TT24-F1
#
_cell.length_a   1.000
_cell.length_b   1.000
_cell.length_c   1.000
_cell.angle_alpha   90.00
_cell.angle_beta   90.00
_cell.angle_gamma   90.00
#
_symmetry.space_group_name_H-M   'P 1'
#
loop_
_entity.id
_entity.type
_entity.pdbx_description
1 polymer ?
#
loop_
_entity_poly.entity_id
_entity_poly.type
_entity_poly.pdbx_seq_one_letter_code
_entity_poly.pdbx_strand_id
1 'polypeptide(L)'
;AMGRDGRRRPPVPAWCTAPLFTRAALQVVKAGETDGPAITVGGSACLVLGREPSAVDIPALHPSISRQHLTLGHDAEGDVFVSDLGSAHGTSINGRRIAPNTPTILLEGDTLTCGRSTRRYVMCYYRTMAEQREFDRIYEAKRRKPGPVAPGSGGRGDIGSDVCLSDDDGRR
;
A
#
# COMPACT_ATOMS: atom_id res chain seq x y z
N ALA A 1 19.32 4.43 3.16
CA ALA A 1 19.20 3.02 3.60
C ALA A 1 18.98 2.14 2.37
N MET A 2 19.75 1.05 2.21
CA MET A 2 19.59 0.12 1.08
C MET A 2 18.35 -0.77 1.30
N GLY A 3 17.47 -0.86 0.31
CA GLY A 3 16.35 -1.80 0.32
C GLY A 3 16.82 -3.24 0.15
N ARG A 4 16.08 -4.20 0.71
CA ARG A 4 16.41 -5.64 0.82
C ARG A 4 16.55 -6.41 -0.52
N ASP A 5 16.61 -5.74 -1.67
CA ASP A 5 16.55 -6.34 -3.02
C ASP A 5 17.55 -5.72 -4.02
N GLY A 6 18.55 -4.96 -3.55
CA GLY A 6 19.59 -4.38 -4.42
C GLY A 6 19.13 -3.31 -5.42
N ARG A 7 17.82 -3.08 -5.59
CA ARG A 7 17.27 -2.00 -6.41
C ARG A 7 17.26 -0.70 -5.59
N ARG A 8 18.03 0.28 -6.05
CA ARG A 8 18.10 1.61 -5.41
C ARG A 8 16.76 2.31 -5.58
N ARG A 9 16.16 2.75 -4.46
CA ARG A 9 15.09 3.76 -4.50
C ARG A 9 15.60 5.01 -5.22
N PRO A 10 14.72 5.75 -5.92
CA PRO A 10 15.09 7.07 -6.38
C PRO A 10 15.57 7.91 -5.19
N PRO A 11 16.63 8.73 -5.36
CA PRO A 11 17.02 9.66 -4.31
C PRO A 11 15.86 10.61 -4.03
N VAL A 12 15.67 10.95 -2.76
CA VAL A 12 14.70 11.98 -2.37
C VAL A 12 15.19 13.31 -2.94
N PRO A 13 14.38 14.03 -3.74
CA PRO A 13 14.77 15.34 -4.24
C PRO A 13 15.10 16.31 -3.10
N ALA A 14 16.06 17.21 -3.31
CA ALA A 14 16.51 18.15 -2.28
C ALA A 14 15.44 19.15 -1.82
N TRP A 15 14.44 19.41 -2.66
CA TRP A 15 13.29 20.25 -2.33
C TRP A 15 12.24 19.54 -1.48
N CYS A 16 12.31 18.20 -1.37
CA CYS A 16 11.33 17.46 -0.60
C CYS A 16 11.61 17.56 0.91
N THR A 17 10.61 17.92 1.69
CA THR A 17 10.68 17.97 3.16
C THR A 17 9.74 16.93 3.76
N ALA A 18 10.17 16.24 4.81
CA ALA A 18 9.27 15.34 5.54
C ALA A 18 8.26 16.18 6.33
N PRO A 19 6.95 16.06 6.04
CA PRO A 19 5.97 16.81 6.80
C PRO A 19 5.91 16.30 8.23
N LEU A 20 5.91 17.20 9.22
CA LEU A 20 5.75 16.84 10.65
C LEU A 20 4.40 16.17 10.92
N PHE A 21 3.38 16.59 10.18
CA PHE A 21 2.07 15.97 10.08
C PHE A 21 1.59 16.16 8.65
N THR A 22 0.86 15.19 8.10
CA THR A 22 0.16 15.33 6.83
C THR A 22 -1.32 15.19 7.06
N ARG A 23 -2.16 15.88 6.29
CA ARG A 23 -3.59 15.53 6.17
C ARG A 23 -3.89 14.95 4.80
N ALA A 24 -2.91 14.93 3.90
CA ALA A 24 -3.07 14.46 2.54
C ALA A 24 -3.24 12.94 2.49
N ALA A 25 -4.17 12.50 1.66
CA ALA A 25 -4.39 11.10 1.36
C ALA A 25 -4.82 10.91 -0.10
N LEU A 26 -4.60 9.71 -0.63
CA LEU A 26 -5.09 9.28 -1.93
C LEU A 26 -6.24 8.30 -1.76
N GLN A 27 -7.46 8.74 -2.01
CA GLN A 27 -8.61 7.86 -2.11
C GLN A 27 -8.52 7.03 -3.39
N VAL A 28 -8.42 5.71 -3.26
CA VAL A 28 -8.41 4.81 -4.41
C VAL A 28 -9.84 4.59 -4.88
N VAL A 29 -10.06 4.75 -6.19
CA VAL A 29 -11.35 4.56 -6.84
C VAL A 29 -11.19 3.58 -8.00
N LYS A 30 -12.09 2.61 -8.11
CA LYS A 30 -12.14 1.64 -9.21
C LYS A 30 -13.59 1.41 -9.61
N ALA A 31 -13.87 1.44 -10.92
CA ALA A 31 -15.23 1.28 -11.45
C ALA A 31 -16.27 2.27 -10.86
N GLY A 32 -15.84 3.46 -10.44
CA GLY A 32 -16.72 4.48 -9.85
C GLY A 32 -16.91 4.34 -8.34
N GLU A 33 -16.39 3.29 -7.73
CA GLU A 33 -16.51 3.02 -6.30
C GLU A 33 -15.17 3.15 -5.58
N THR A 34 -15.24 3.48 -4.28
CA THR A 34 -14.09 3.49 -3.39
C THR A 34 -13.49 2.09 -3.25
N ASP A 35 -12.23 1.93 -3.65
CA ASP A 35 -11.47 0.67 -3.56
C ASP A 35 -10.63 0.66 -2.28
N GLY A 36 -11.33 0.52 -1.16
CA GLY A 36 -10.72 0.42 0.16
C GLY A 36 -10.29 1.77 0.77
N PRO A 37 -9.48 1.70 1.85
CA PRO A 37 -9.04 2.87 2.60
C PRO A 37 -8.22 3.84 1.74
N ALA A 38 -8.38 5.14 1.95
CA ALA A 38 -7.47 6.16 1.43
C ALA A 38 -6.02 5.91 1.93
N ILE A 39 -5.05 6.23 1.07
CA ILE A 39 -3.63 6.01 1.37
C ILE A 39 -3.05 7.32 1.88
N THR A 40 -2.70 7.40 3.16
CA THR A 40 -2.06 8.59 3.74
C THR A 40 -0.75 8.92 3.01
N VAL A 41 -0.63 10.15 2.54
CA VAL A 41 0.56 10.69 1.87
C VAL A 41 1.40 11.41 2.92
N GLY A 42 2.21 10.67 3.68
CA GLY A 42 3.10 11.25 4.70
C GLY A 42 3.95 10.21 5.42
N GLY A 43 4.54 10.61 6.55
CA GLY A 43 5.52 9.79 7.29
C GLY A 43 6.90 9.70 6.63
N SER A 44 7.07 10.28 5.44
CA SER A 44 8.33 10.40 4.71
C SER A 44 8.29 11.61 3.78
N ALA A 45 9.46 12.19 3.48
CA ALA A 45 9.58 13.33 2.57
C ALA A 45 9.13 13.00 1.13
N CYS A 46 9.28 11.74 0.73
CA CYS A 46 8.94 11.30 -0.61
C CYS A 46 8.52 9.82 -0.59
N LEU A 47 7.32 9.53 -1.09
CA LEU A 47 6.79 8.19 -1.27
C LEU A 47 6.90 7.77 -2.73
N VAL A 48 7.10 6.48 -2.98
CA VAL A 48 7.17 5.90 -4.32
C VAL A 48 5.94 5.04 -4.57
N LEU A 49 5.26 5.28 -5.71
CA LEU A 49 4.19 4.43 -6.22
C LEU A 49 4.70 3.63 -7.41
N GLY A 50 4.39 2.34 -7.45
CA GLY A 50 4.74 1.50 -8.59
C GLY A 50 4.33 0.04 -8.44
N ARG A 51 4.67 -0.75 -9.45
CA ARG A 51 4.23 -2.14 -9.57
C ARG A 51 5.01 -3.12 -8.71
N GLU A 52 6.25 -2.81 -8.33
CA GLU A 52 7.16 -3.72 -7.62
C GLU A 52 7.06 -3.53 -6.10
N PRO A 53 6.35 -4.40 -5.35
CA PRO A 53 6.06 -4.14 -3.93
C PRO A 53 7.31 -4.13 -3.04
N SER A 54 8.41 -4.77 -3.47
CA SER A 54 9.69 -4.75 -2.73
C SER A 54 10.42 -3.40 -2.82
N ALA A 55 10.05 -2.54 -3.78
CA ALA A 55 10.79 -1.34 -4.13
C ALA A 55 10.00 -0.02 -3.98
N VAL A 56 8.75 -0.09 -3.49
CA VAL A 56 7.80 1.04 -3.44
C VAL A 56 7.08 1.12 -2.09
N ASP A 57 6.50 2.28 -1.79
CA ASP A 57 5.64 2.49 -0.62
C ASP A 57 4.18 2.15 -0.95
N ILE A 58 3.76 2.51 -2.17
CA ILE A 58 2.38 2.36 -2.65
C ILE A 58 2.36 1.36 -3.81
N PRO A 59 2.01 0.08 -3.55
CA PRO A 59 1.97 -0.93 -4.59
C PRO A 59 0.76 -0.77 -5.51
N ALA A 60 1.01 -0.78 -6.82
CA ALA A 60 0.01 -0.69 -7.88
C ALA A 60 0.26 -1.76 -8.95
N LEU A 61 -0.40 -2.91 -8.83
CA LEU A 61 -0.03 -4.16 -9.49
C LEU A 61 -0.39 -4.26 -10.99
N HIS A 62 -0.94 -3.21 -11.60
CA HIS A 62 -1.35 -3.26 -13.00
C HIS A 62 -0.12 -3.37 -13.92
N PRO A 63 -0.08 -4.27 -14.94
CA PRO A 63 1.12 -4.53 -15.74
C PRO A 63 1.70 -3.32 -16.48
N SER A 64 0.85 -2.35 -16.85
CA SER A 64 1.29 -1.10 -17.49
C SER A 64 1.96 -0.11 -16.53
N ILE A 65 1.98 -0.40 -15.23
CA ILE A 65 2.62 0.44 -14.23
C ILE A 65 4.08 -0.02 -14.11
N SER A 66 4.99 0.95 -14.14
CA SER A 66 6.42 0.71 -13.99
C SER A 66 6.72 0.20 -12.59
N ARG A 67 7.82 -0.53 -12.42
CA ARG A 67 8.26 -1.06 -11.11
C ARG A 67 8.33 0.03 -10.05
N GLN A 68 8.94 1.15 -10.40
CA GLN A 68 8.81 2.45 -9.75
C GLN A 68 8.25 3.40 -10.81
N HIS A 69 7.08 3.98 -10.58
CA HIS A 69 6.32 4.68 -11.60
C HIS A 69 6.33 6.19 -11.40
N LEU A 70 6.06 6.62 -10.16
CA LEU A 70 6.07 8.03 -9.79
C LEU A 70 6.49 8.20 -8.33
N THR A 71 6.84 9.43 -7.98
CA THR A 71 7.03 9.87 -6.59
C THR A 71 5.96 10.86 -6.18
N LEU A 72 5.61 10.83 -4.89
CA LEU A 72 4.80 11.83 -4.19
C LEU A 72 5.71 12.49 -3.15
N GLY A 73 6.09 13.74 -3.39
CA GLY A 73 6.94 14.52 -2.50
C GLY A 73 6.17 15.66 -1.85
N HIS A 74 6.57 16.06 -0.64
CA HIS A 74 6.09 17.29 -0.01
C HIS A 74 7.14 18.38 -0.12
N ASP A 75 6.75 19.63 -0.34
CA ASP A 75 7.66 20.77 -0.13
C ASP A 75 7.69 21.21 1.35
N ALA A 76 8.29 22.37 1.63
CA ALA A 76 8.40 22.89 3.00
C ALA A 76 7.07 23.42 3.55
N GLU A 77 6.17 23.81 2.64
CA GLU A 77 4.83 24.32 2.88
C GLU A 77 3.82 23.18 3.13
N GLY A 78 4.17 21.95 2.74
CA GLY A 78 3.35 20.75 2.90
C GLY A 78 2.49 20.43 1.68
N ASP A 79 2.69 21.13 0.57
CA ASP A 79 2.02 20.85 -0.70
C ASP A 79 2.56 19.56 -1.31
N VAL A 80 1.66 18.80 -1.95
CA VAL A 80 1.99 17.49 -2.53
C VAL A 80 2.30 17.64 -4.01
N PHE A 81 3.45 17.12 -4.42
CA PHE A 81 3.89 17.08 -5.80
C PHE A 81 4.02 15.65 -6.30
N VAL A 82 3.54 15.42 -7.51
CA VAL A 82 3.74 14.18 -8.27
C VAL A 82 4.88 14.38 -9.26
N SER A 83 5.77 13.40 -9.38
CA SER A 83 6.75 13.34 -10.47
C SER A 83 6.76 11.95 -11.09
N ASP A 84 6.45 11.85 -12.38
CA ASP A 84 6.57 10.59 -13.13
C ASP A 84 8.05 10.25 -13.34
N LEU A 85 8.48 9.03 -13.01
CA LEU A 85 9.89 8.60 -13.05
C LEU A 85 10.32 8.11 -14.44
N GLY A 86 9.78 8.71 -15.52
CA GLY A 86 10.01 8.24 -16.88
C GLY A 86 9.29 6.93 -17.17
N SER A 87 8.03 6.83 -16.75
CA SER A 87 7.27 5.60 -16.89
C SER A 87 6.87 5.31 -18.34
N ALA A 88 6.83 4.02 -18.70
CA ALA A 88 6.58 3.59 -20.09
C ALA A 88 5.21 4.05 -20.63
N HIS A 89 4.19 4.08 -19.77
CA HIS A 89 2.83 4.46 -20.15
C HIS A 89 2.41 5.83 -19.63
N GLY A 90 3.27 6.52 -18.88
CA GLY A 90 3.02 7.84 -18.33
C GLY A 90 2.09 7.87 -17.14
N THR A 91 2.05 9.05 -16.54
CA THR A 91 1.15 9.46 -15.46
C THR A 91 0.27 10.61 -15.95
N SER A 92 -0.98 10.67 -15.50
CA SER A 92 -1.89 11.79 -15.83
C SER A 92 -2.63 12.30 -14.60
N ILE A 93 -2.85 13.62 -14.55
CA ILE A 93 -3.69 14.31 -13.56
C ILE A 93 -4.91 14.85 -14.30
N ASN A 94 -6.11 14.54 -13.82
CA ASN A 94 -7.39 14.94 -14.44
C ASN A 94 -7.46 14.61 -15.94
N GLY A 95 -6.92 13.45 -16.32
CA GLY A 95 -6.86 12.98 -17.71
C GLY A 95 -5.81 13.67 -18.59
N ARG A 96 -5.05 14.64 -18.07
CA ARG A 96 -3.95 15.31 -18.79
C ARG A 96 -2.62 14.69 -18.38
N ARG A 97 -1.84 14.25 -19.37
CA ARG A 97 -0.53 13.63 -19.14
C ARG A 97 0.45 14.68 -18.62
N ILE A 98 1.16 14.35 -17.55
CA ILE A 98 2.21 15.21 -16.98
C ILE A 98 3.57 14.92 -17.64
N ALA A 99 4.47 15.89 -17.59
CA ALA A 99 5.84 15.70 -18.08
C ALA A 99 6.63 14.76 -17.14
N PRO A 100 7.42 13.82 -17.69
CA PRO A 100 8.29 12.98 -16.88
C PRO A 100 9.36 13.82 -16.19
N ASN A 101 9.80 13.35 -15.02
CA ASN A 101 10.85 13.93 -14.17
C ASN A 101 10.63 15.41 -13.79
N THR A 102 9.39 15.89 -13.88
CA THR A 102 9.02 17.27 -13.57
C THR A 102 8.01 17.27 -12.43
N PRO A 103 8.31 17.89 -11.27
CA PRO A 103 7.35 18.05 -10.19
C PRO A 103 6.11 18.80 -10.67
N THR A 104 4.95 18.19 -10.49
CA THR A 104 3.65 18.79 -10.79
C THR A 104 2.81 18.75 -9.52
N ILE A 105 2.27 19.90 -9.12
CA ILE A 105 1.42 19.99 -7.92
C ILE A 105 0.17 19.12 -8.09
N LEU A 106 -0.24 18.45 -7.00
CA LEU A 106 -1.45 17.63 -6.92
C LEU A 106 -2.37 18.23 -5.87
N LEU A 107 -3.48 18.82 -6.32
CA LEU A 107 -4.40 19.58 -5.48
C LEU A 107 -5.54 18.70 -4.96
N GLU A 108 -6.23 19.18 -3.93
CA GLU A 108 -7.44 18.51 -3.44
C GLU A 108 -8.47 18.30 -4.57
N GLY A 109 -9.02 17.09 -4.66
CA GLY A 109 -9.96 16.69 -5.70
C GLY A 109 -9.30 16.20 -7.00
N ASP A 110 -8.00 16.45 -7.20
CA ASP A 110 -7.31 15.99 -8.40
C ASP A 110 -7.29 14.47 -8.50
N THR A 111 -7.50 13.98 -9.72
CA THR A 111 -7.51 12.56 -10.03
C THR A 111 -6.23 12.16 -10.73
N LEU A 112 -5.37 11.45 -10.00
CA LEU A 112 -4.13 10.85 -10.49
C LEU A 112 -4.40 9.47 -11.10
N THR A 113 -3.81 9.21 -12.27
CA THR A 113 -3.90 7.94 -13.00
C THR A 113 -2.55 7.49 -13.51
N CYS A 114 -2.29 6.18 -13.47
CA CYS A 114 -0.99 5.57 -13.76
C CYS A 114 -1.12 4.54 -14.89
N GLY A 115 -0.40 4.77 -15.99
CA GLY A 115 -0.47 3.94 -17.19
C GLY A 115 -1.90 3.69 -17.67
N ARG A 116 -2.26 2.43 -17.88
CA ARG A 116 -3.59 1.96 -18.34
C ARG A 116 -4.43 1.35 -17.21
N SER A 117 -4.07 1.60 -15.95
CA SER A 117 -4.84 1.12 -14.82
C SER A 117 -6.23 1.76 -14.78
N THR A 118 -7.25 0.98 -14.45
CA THR A 118 -8.60 1.49 -14.17
C THR A 118 -8.75 2.07 -12.77
N ARG A 119 -7.79 1.78 -11.87
CA ARG A 119 -7.69 2.46 -10.57
C ARG A 119 -7.25 3.90 -10.77
N ARG A 120 -7.97 4.80 -10.11
CA ARG A 120 -7.65 6.22 -10.01
C ARG A 120 -7.38 6.55 -8.54
N TYR A 121 -6.57 7.57 -8.31
CA TYR A 121 -6.20 8.05 -6.99
C TYR A 121 -6.66 9.49 -6.88
N VAL A 122 -7.69 9.74 -6.07
CA VAL A 122 -8.23 11.08 -5.84
C VAL A 122 -7.53 11.68 -4.64
N MET A 123 -6.90 12.82 -4.82
CA MET A 123 -6.26 13.57 -3.74
C MET A 123 -7.34 14.13 -2.80
N CYS A 124 -7.21 13.87 -1.51
CA CYS A 124 -8.11 14.39 -0.50
C CYS A 124 -7.34 14.76 0.77
N TYR A 125 -7.96 15.57 1.61
CA TYR A 125 -7.44 15.88 2.93
C TYR A 125 -8.39 15.38 4.01
N TYR A 126 -7.86 14.72 5.05
CA TYR A 126 -8.63 14.44 6.27
C TYR A 126 -9.14 15.76 6.83
N ARG A 127 -10.41 15.88 7.24
CA ARG A 127 -10.95 17.15 7.75
C ARG A 127 -10.49 17.43 9.16
N THR A 128 -10.32 16.40 9.98
CA THR A 128 -9.86 16.52 11.36
C THR A 128 -8.71 15.59 11.70
N MET A 129 -7.91 15.95 12.71
CA MET A 129 -6.87 15.07 13.27
C MET A 129 -7.46 13.82 13.94
N ALA A 130 -8.71 13.90 14.42
CA ALA A 130 -9.40 12.74 14.99
C ALA A 130 -9.70 11.70 13.91
N GLU A 131 -10.24 12.14 12.77
CA GLU A 131 -10.48 11.28 11.59
C GLU A 131 -9.20 10.59 11.14
N GLN A 132 -8.09 11.34 11.04
CA GLN A 132 -6.80 10.78 10.67
C GLN A 132 -6.30 9.73 11.68
N ARG A 133 -6.32 10.05 12.98
CA ARG A 133 -5.84 9.14 14.04
C ARG A 133 -6.65 7.85 14.13
N GLU A 134 -7.97 7.96 14.00
CA GLU A 134 -8.86 6.82 14.00
C GLU A 134 -8.57 5.91 12.81
N PHE A 135 -8.38 6.50 11.64
CA PHE A 135 -8.04 5.77 10.43
C PHE A 135 -6.68 5.06 10.54
N ASP A 136 -5.63 5.77 10.95
CA ASP A 136 -4.29 5.19 11.15
C ASP A 136 -4.34 4.02 12.14
N ARG A 137 -5.11 4.15 13.24
CA ARG A 137 -5.30 3.09 14.24
C ARG A 137 -5.97 1.85 13.64
N ILE A 138 -7.08 2.02 12.93
CA ILE A 138 -7.83 0.90 12.31
C ILE A 138 -6.98 0.22 11.23
N TYR A 139 -6.26 1.01 10.44
CA TYR A 139 -5.47 0.51 9.33
C TYR A 139 -4.22 -0.23 9.79
N GLU A 140 -3.45 0.30 10.74
CA GLU A 140 -2.30 -0.40 11.32
C GLU A 140 -2.72 -1.72 11.99
N ALA A 141 -3.89 -1.75 12.64
CA ALA A 141 -4.47 -2.97 13.17
C ALA A 141 -4.79 -4.02 12.07
N LYS A 142 -5.25 -3.57 10.89
CA LYS A 142 -5.54 -4.45 9.74
C LYS A 142 -4.29 -4.88 8.97
N ARG A 143 -3.23 -4.07 8.93
CA ARG A 143 -1.94 -4.43 8.29
C ARG A 143 -1.18 -5.50 9.07
N ARG A 144 -1.37 -5.56 10.39
CA ARG A 144 -0.98 -6.74 11.18
C ARG A 144 -1.88 -7.92 10.78
N LYS A 145 -1.39 -8.77 9.86
CA LYS A 145 -1.95 -10.12 9.70
C LYS A 145 -1.98 -10.81 11.09
N PRO A 146 -3.00 -11.62 11.43
CA PRO A 146 -2.82 -12.58 12.52
C PRO A 146 -1.57 -13.41 12.18
N GLY A 147 -0.65 -13.53 13.13
CA GLY A 147 0.55 -14.34 12.98
C GLY A 147 0.20 -15.79 12.62
N PRO A 148 1.16 -16.57 12.10
CA PRO A 148 0.90 -17.97 11.81
C PRO A 148 0.39 -18.66 13.09
N VAL A 149 -0.76 -19.33 13.00
CA VAL A 149 -1.19 -20.29 14.02
C VAL A 149 -0.09 -21.35 14.12
N ALA A 150 0.58 -21.40 15.27
CA ALA A 150 1.59 -22.40 15.56
C ALA A 150 0.95 -23.80 15.44
N PRO A 151 1.67 -24.82 14.95
CA PRO A 151 1.17 -26.19 15.00
C PRO A 151 0.91 -26.55 16.45
N GLY A 152 -0.32 -26.97 16.74
CA GLY A 152 -0.72 -27.41 18.06
C GLY A 152 0.25 -28.46 18.59
N SER A 153 0.77 -28.18 19.78
CA SER A 153 1.52 -29.12 20.62
C SER A 153 0.61 -30.30 20.98
N GLY A 154 0.63 -31.36 20.17
CA GLY A 154 0.15 -32.69 20.57
C GLY A 154 1.20 -33.34 21.46
N GLY A 155 1.07 -33.14 22.76
CA GLY A 155 1.91 -33.74 23.78
C GLY A 155 1.92 -35.26 23.70
N ARG A 156 3.09 -35.84 23.95
CA ARG A 156 3.25 -37.23 24.38
C ARG A 156 2.68 -37.34 25.79
N GLY A 157 1.81 -38.32 26.02
CA GLY A 157 1.30 -38.71 27.33
C GLY A 157 0.51 -40.01 27.22
N ASP A 158 1.10 -41.07 27.79
CA ASP A 158 0.52 -42.27 28.41
C ASP A 158 -0.22 -43.30 27.52
N ILE A 159 0.34 -44.51 27.27
CA ILE A 159 0.33 -45.77 28.07
C ILE A 159 -0.95 -46.11 28.85
N GLY A 160 -1.51 -47.27 28.52
CA GLY A 160 -2.60 -47.98 29.22
C GLY A 160 -3.97 -47.69 28.60
N SER A 161 -4.87 -48.63 28.36
CA SER A 161 -4.95 -50.09 28.48
C SER A 161 -6.27 -50.48 27.80
N ASP A 162 -6.51 -51.79 27.65
CA ASP A 162 -7.83 -52.39 27.51
C ASP A 162 -8.50 -52.38 26.13
N VAL A 163 -8.08 -53.36 25.32
CA VAL A 163 -8.97 -54.02 24.36
C VAL A 163 -9.74 -55.11 25.13
N CYS A 164 -11.01 -54.84 25.44
CA CYS A 164 -11.96 -55.86 25.86
C CYS A 164 -13.19 -55.85 24.94
N LEU A 165 -13.29 -56.92 24.16
CA LEU A 165 -14.45 -57.78 23.89
C LEU A 165 -15.79 -57.16 23.42
N SER A 166 -16.19 -57.58 22.21
CA SER A 166 -17.48 -58.24 21.92
C SER A 166 -17.35 -58.79 20.49
N ASP A 167 -17.21 -60.10 20.34
CA ASP A 167 -18.26 -61.12 20.31
C ASP A 167 -19.06 -61.14 18.99
N ASP A 168 -18.92 -62.29 18.34
CA ASP A 168 -19.99 -63.12 17.78
C ASP A 168 -20.42 -63.08 16.30
N ASP A 169 -20.78 -64.30 15.88
CA ASP A 169 -21.43 -64.80 14.66
C ASP A 169 -20.63 -64.76 13.34
N GLY A 170 -20.24 -65.88 12.72
CA GLY A 170 -20.84 -67.21 12.72
C GLY A 170 -21.64 -67.43 11.45
N ARG A 171 -21.07 -68.10 10.42
CA ARG A 171 -21.71 -69.17 9.60
C ARG A 171 -20.97 -69.46 8.29
N ARG A 172 -20.64 -70.76 8.19
CA ARG A 172 -20.56 -71.64 7.02
C ARG A 172 -19.34 -71.54 6.11
#